data_AF-R6A7C0-F1
#
_entry.id   AF-R6A7C0-F1
#
_cell.length_a   1.000
_cell.length_b   1.000
_cell.length_c   1.000
_cell.angle_alpha   90.00
_cell.angle_beta   90.00
_cell.angle_gamma   90.00
#
_symmetry.space_group_name_H-M   'P 1'
#
loop_
_entity.id
_entity.type
_entity.pdbx_description
1 polymer ?
#
loop_
_entity_poly.entity_id
_entity_poly.type
_entity_poly.pdbx_seq_one_letter_code
_entity_poly.pdbx_strand_id
1 'polypeptide(L)' 'MTVQYHEDYGSRVGYYLTVNGTDVISIMRDDILQGRSQAYWKVDQHTLHFFDKETEANIGYPEE' A
#
# COMPACT_ATOMS: atom_id res chain seq x y z
N MET A 1 3.44 12.11 2.17
CA MET A 1 3.77 11.27 1.01
C MET A 1 3.03 11.82 -0.19
N THR A 2 3.65 11.85 -1.38
CA THR A 2 3.01 12.44 -2.58
C THR A 2 2.46 11.32 -3.45
N VAL A 3 1.17 11.37 -3.75
CA VAL A 3 0.54 10.49 -4.76
C VAL A 3 1.03 10.95 -6.13
N GLN A 4 1.55 10.02 -6.94
CA GLN A 4 2.07 10.35 -8.27
C GLN A 4 0.96 10.32 -9.32
N TYR A 5 0.14 9.27 -9.33
CA TYR A 5 -1.04 9.16 -10.18
C TYR A 5 -2.04 8.15 -9.59
N HIS A 6 -3.27 8.16 -10.09
CA HIS A 6 -4.30 7.19 -9.76
C HIS A 6 -4.77 6.42 -11.00
N GLU A 7 -5.15 5.16 -10.83
CA GLU A 7 -5.69 4.29 -11.87
C GLU A 7 -7.05 3.72 -11.45
N ASP A 8 -7.99 3.67 -12.38
CA ASP A 8 -9.35 3.20 -12.17
C ASP A 8 -9.46 1.69 -12.44
N TYR A 9 -9.97 0.95 -11.44
CA TYR A 9 -10.23 -0.49 -11.48
C TYR A 9 -11.73 -0.81 -11.35
N GLY A 10 -12.59 0.09 -11.83
CA GLY A 10 -14.05 0.01 -11.79
C GLY A 10 -14.62 0.44 -10.44
N SER A 11 -14.65 -0.45 -9.46
CA SER A 11 -15.15 -0.15 -8.10
C SER A 11 -14.04 0.28 -7.12
N ARG A 12 -12.81 0.37 -7.61
CA ARG A 12 -11.60 0.63 -6.83
C ARG A 12 -10.69 1.58 -7.59
N VAL A 13 -9.86 2.28 -6.84
CA VAL A 13 -8.83 3.17 -7.36
C VAL A 13 -7.48 2.74 -6.78
N GLY A 14 -6.50 2.57 -7.66
CA GLY A 14 -5.11 2.31 -7.31
C GLY A 14 -4.36 3.63 -7.18
N TYR A 15 -3.79 3.91 -6.01
CA TYR A 15 -2.97 5.09 -5.76
C TYR A 15 -1.50 4.70 -5.76
N TYR A 16 -0.73 5.25 -6.71
CA TYR A 16 0.69 4.97 -6.87
C TYR A 16 1.54 5.99 -6.11
N LEU A 17 2.50 5.48 -5.36
CA LEU A 17 3.31 6.25 -4.42
C LEU A 17 4.71 5.62 -4.29
N THR A 18 5.73 6.44 -4.06
CA THR A 18 7.12 5.96 -3.90
C THR A 18 7.56 6.08 -2.44
N VAL A 19 7.92 4.97 -1.82
CA VAL A 19 8.52 4.89 -0.48
C VAL A 19 10.01 4.59 -0.65
N ASN A 20 10.90 5.50 -0.25
CA ASN A 20 12.35 5.28 -0.27
C ASN A 20 12.91 4.79 -1.63
N GLY A 21 12.32 5.25 -2.75
CA GLY A 21 12.72 4.85 -4.11
C GLY A 21 12.07 3.54 -4.60
N THR A 22 11.22 2.91 -3.79
CA THR A 22 10.41 1.75 -4.17
C THR A 22 8.99 2.18 -4.49
N ASP A 23 8.49 1.74 -5.64
CA ASP A 23 7.11 1.99 -6.04
C ASP A 23 6.16 1.04 -5.34
N VAL A 24 5.09 1.61 -4.79
CA VAL A 24 4.06 0.91 -4.03
C VAL A 24 2.70 1.38 -4.55
N ILE A 25 1.75 0.45 -4.59
CA ILE A 25 0.35 0.73 -4.90
C ILE A 25 -0.53 0.50 -3.67
N SER A 26 -1.44 1.43 -3.40
CA SER A 26 -2.52 1.25 -2.44
C SER A 26 -3.86 1.23 -3.19
N ILE A 27 -4.53 0.08 -3.19
CA ILE A 27 -5.85 -0.08 -3.83
C ILE A 27 -6.94 0.11 -2.77
N MET A 28 -7.82 1.07 -3.00
CA MET A 28 -8.95 1.37 -2.11
C MET A 28 -10.22 1.63 -2.91
N ARG A 29 -11.36 1.75 -2.24
CA ARG A 29 -12.61 2.14 -2.91
C ARG A 29 -12.50 3.58 -3.44
N ASP A 30 -13.18 3.85 -4.54
CA ASP A 30 -13.23 5.17 -5.19
C ASP A 30 -13.83 6.27 -4.30
N ASP A 31 -14.70 5.88 -3.36
CA ASP A 31 -15.38 6.75 -2.41
C ASP A 31 -14.55 7.14 -1.18
N ILE A 32 -13.27 6.75 -1.09
CA ILE A 32 -12.44 7.02 0.10
C ILE A 32 -11.86 8.44 0.10
N LEU A 33 -11.37 8.92 -1.05
CA LEU A 33 -10.74 10.24 -1.10
C LEU A 33 -11.72 11.39 -1.34
N GLN A 34 -12.83 11.18 -2.06
CA GLN A 34 -13.92 12.17 -2.27
C GLN A 34 -13.44 13.62 -2.52
N GLY A 35 -12.41 13.81 -3.35
CA GLY A 35 -11.87 15.16 -3.66
C GLY A 35 -10.88 15.73 -2.64
N ARG A 36 -10.44 14.97 -1.63
CA ARG A 36 -9.34 15.33 -0.75
C ARG A 36 -8.01 15.24 -1.49
N SER A 37 -7.18 16.27 -1.32
CA SER A 37 -5.84 16.35 -1.91
C SER A 37 -4.72 15.80 -1.02
N GLN A 38 -5.04 15.49 0.24
CA GLN A 38 -4.09 14.94 1.21
C GLN A 38 -4.69 13.72 1.91
N ALA A 39 -3.88 12.67 2.00
CA ALA A 39 -4.21 11.43 2.68
C ALA A 39 -2.96 10.89 3.40
N TYR A 40 -3.20 10.05 4.40
CA TYR A 40 -2.15 9.34 5.12
C TYR A 40 -2.29 7.86 4.85
N TRP A 41 -1.16 7.20 4.59
CA TRP A 41 -1.12 5.76 4.40
C TRP A 41 -1.11 5.07 5.78
N LYS A 42 -2.23 4.43 6.13
CA LYS A 42 -2.38 3.66 7.37
C LYS A 42 -2.44 2.18 7.01
N VAL A 43 -1.30 1.51 7.10
CA VAL A 43 -1.21 0.06 6.87
C VAL A 43 -1.69 -0.67 8.12
N ASP A 44 -2.48 -1.72 7.92
CA ASP A 44 -2.80 -2.67 8.99
C ASP A 44 -1.61 -3.60 9.21
N GLN A 45 -0.93 -3.42 10.34
CA GLN A 45 0.28 -4.16 10.69
C GLN A 45 0.05 -5.67 10.77
N HIS A 46 -1.18 -6.12 11.07
CA HIS A 46 -1.53 -7.54 11.13
C HIS A 46 -1.64 -8.20 9.76
N THR A 47 -1.64 -7.42 8.68
CA THR A 47 -1.71 -7.90 7.29
C THR A 47 -0.36 -7.86 6.58
N LEU A 48 0.70 -7.44 7.27
CA LEU A 48 2.04 -7.41 6.72
C LEU A 48 2.67 -8.81 6.73
N HIS A 49 3.32 -9.15 5.62
CA HIS A 49 4.15 -10.35 5.52
C HIS A 49 5.60 -9.92 5.31
N PHE A 50 6.51 -10.52 6.07
CA PHE A 50 7.93 -10.25 5.98
C PHE A 50 8.66 -11.43 5.36
N PHE A 51 9.63 -11.12 4.51
CA PHE A 51 10.41 -12.09 3.77
C PHE A 51 11.89 -11.82 4.00
N ASP A 52 12.67 -12.90 4.12
CA ASP A 52 14.12 -12.81 4.20
C ASP A 52 14.68 -12.32 2.87
N LYS A 53 15.63 -11.38 2.93
CA LYS A 53 16.12 -10.68 1.74
C LYS A 53 16.98 -11.58 0.83
N GLU A 54 17.69 -12.56 1.39
CA GLU A 54 18.62 -13.40 0.64
C GLU A 54 17.91 -14.63 0.06
N THR A 55 16.98 -15.20 0.82
CA THR A 55 16.32 -16.48 0.50
C THR A 55 14.91 -16.32 -0.04
N GLU A 56 14.32 -15.12 0.06
CA GLU A 56 12.91 -14.82 -0.25
C GLU A 56 11.91 -15.64 0.58
N ALA A 57 12.39 -16.34 1.61
CA ALA A 57 11.56 -17.17 2.47
C ALA A 57 10.69 -16.30 3.37
N ASN A 58 9.45 -16.72 3.59
CA ASN A 58 8.56 -16.07 4.55
C ASN A 58 9.15 -16.24 5.97
N ILE A 59 9.30 -15.14 6.71
CA ILE A 59 9.88 -15.15 8.08
C ILE A 59 8.87 -15.65 9.12
N GLY A 60 7.60 -15.81 8.73
CA GLY A 60 6.49 -16.17 9.60
C GLY A 60 5.86 -14.95 10.25
N TYR A 61 4.84 -15.22 11.07
CA TYR A 61 4.27 -14.24 11.99
C TYR A 61 4.99 -14.39 13.34
N PRO A 62 5.07 -13.34 14.17
CA PRO A 62 5.49 -13.50 15.56
C PRO A 62 4.63 -14.61 16.19
N GLU A 63 5.27 -15.68 16.67
CA GLU A 63 4.59 -16.60 17.60
C GLU A 63 4.22 -15.78 18.84
N GLU A 64 2.97 -15.91 19.30
CA GLU A 64 2.41 -15.15 20.44
C GLU A 64 3.30 -15.16 21.70
#